data_AF-A0A929NP27-F1
#
_entry.id   AF-A0A929NP27-F1
#
_cell.length_a   1.000
_cell.length_b   1.000
_cell.length_c   1.000
_cell.angle_alpha   90.00
_cell.angle_beta   90.00
_cell.angle_gamma   90.00
#
_symmetry.space_group_name_H-M   'P 1'
#
loop_
_entity.id
_entity.type
_entity.pdbx_description
1 polymer ?
#
loop_
_entity_poly.entity_id
_entity_poly.type
_entity_poly.pdbx_seq_one_letter_code
_entity_poly.pdbx_strand_id
1 'polypeptide(L)' 'MDDIKIDPAAMGRLAGALAFIRGADDPTTIALKAAAESGTDRDIAKARKLFLKLKPGDRRAALTMLSD' A
#
# COMPACT_ATOMS: atom_id res chain seq x y z
N MET A 1 -8.62 9.49 15.35
CA MET A 1 -8.24 8.75 14.13
C MET A 1 -6.80 9.10 13.88
N ASP A 2 -5.86 8.33 14.45
CA ASP A 2 -4.46 8.57 14.18
C ASP A 2 -4.22 8.41 12.69
N ASP A 3 -3.96 9.53 12.04
CA ASP A 3 -3.23 9.59 10.79
C ASP A 3 -1.89 8.92 11.05
N ILE A 4 -1.88 7.60 10.93
CA ILE A 4 -0.68 6.85 10.59
C ILE A 4 -0.26 7.48 9.28
N LYS A 5 0.62 8.49 9.38
CA LYS A 5 1.35 9.07 8.26
C LYS A 5 2.21 7.93 7.75
N ILE A 6 1.62 7.11 6.89
CA ILE A 6 2.40 6.14 6.14
C ILE A 6 3.18 7.02 5.17
N ASP A 7 4.42 7.30 5.55
CA ASP A 7 5.30 8.14 4.75
C ASP A 7 5.41 7.55 3.33
N PRO A 8 5.65 8.37 2.30
CA PRO A 8 5.70 7.90 0.92
C PRO A 8 6.66 6.71 0.72
N ALA A 9 7.76 6.67 1.46
CA ALA A 9 8.69 5.55 1.48
C ALA A 9 8.05 4.24 1.98
N ALA A 10 7.23 4.29 3.03
CA ALA A 10 6.52 3.13 3.54
C ALA A 10 5.45 2.65 2.55
N MET A 11 4.74 3.56 1.87
CA MET A 11 3.82 3.21 0.79
C MET A 11 4.52 2.49 -0.37
N GLY A 12 5.72 2.94 -0.74
CA GLY A 12 6.51 2.32 -1.81
C GLY A 12 6.93 0.88 -1.49
N ARG A 13 7.37 0.64 -0.24
CA ARG A 13 7.68 -0.73 0.21
C ARG A 13 6.43 -1.61 0.21
N LEU A 14 5.30 -1.07 0.69
CA LEU A 14 4.01 -1.77 0.71
C LEU A 14 3.52 -2.12 -0.69
N ALA A 15 3.76 -1.23 -1.67
CA ALA A 15 3.48 -1.49 -3.08
C ALA A 15 4.33 -2.65 -3.62
N GLY A 16 5.63 -2.69 -3.30
CA GLY A 16 6.51 -3.79 -3.70
C GLY A 16 6.07 -5.15 -3.16
N ALA A 17 5.72 -5.22 -1.87
CA ALA A 17 5.20 -6.44 -1.27
C ALA A 17 3.88 -6.88 -1.93
N LEU A 18 2.96 -5.94 -2.19
CA LEU A 18 1.71 -6.25 -2.88
C LEU A 18 1.90 -6.66 -4.34
N ALA A 19 2.88 -6.08 -5.03
CA ALA A 19 3.24 -6.48 -6.38
C ALA A 19 3.69 -7.95 -6.43
N PHE A 20 4.41 -8.42 -5.40
CA PHE A 20 4.82 -9.82 -5.28
C PHE A 20 3.64 -10.76 -5.00
N ILE A 21 2.68 -10.35 -4.16
CA ILE A 21 1.56 -11.20 -3.73
C ILE A 21 0.43 -11.23 -4.76
N ARG A 22 0.05 -10.07 -5.31
CA ARG A 22 -1.14 -9.89 -6.16
C ARG A 22 -0.83 -9.46 -7.58
N GLY A 23 0.43 -9.13 -7.88
CA GLY A 23 0.87 -8.63 -9.17
C GLY A 23 1.03 -7.11 -9.22
N ALA A 24 1.91 -6.67 -10.12
CA ALA A 24 2.19 -5.24 -10.35
C ALA A 24 1.00 -4.48 -10.94
N ASP A 25 0.13 -5.17 -11.70
CA ASP A 25 -1.05 -4.60 -12.35
C ASP A 25 -2.28 -4.51 -11.43
N ASP A 26 -2.19 -4.95 -10.17
CA ASP A 26 -3.32 -4.82 -9.24
C ASP A 26 -3.60 -3.34 -8.95
N PRO A 27 -4.86 -2.89 -9.00
CA PRO A 27 -5.22 -1.49 -8.77
C PRO A 27 -4.78 -0.96 -7.40
N THR A 28 -4.60 -1.83 -6.41
CA THR A 28 -4.09 -1.45 -5.08
C THR A 28 -2.59 -1.22 -5.09
N THR A 29 -1.84 -2.07 -5.80
CA THR A 29 -0.39 -1.94 -6.01
C THR A 29 -0.09 -0.63 -6.74
N ILE A 30 -0.82 -0.34 -7.82
CA ILE A 30 -0.68 0.90 -8.59
C ILE A 30 -1.00 2.12 -7.71
N ALA A 31 -2.06 2.06 -6.91
CA ALA A 31 -2.44 3.17 -6.04
C ALA A 31 -1.39 3.43 -4.93
N LEU A 32 -0.81 2.37 -4.35
CA LEU A 32 0.25 2.50 -3.35
C LEU A 32 1.53 3.07 -3.96
N LYS A 33 1.90 2.64 -5.16
CA LYS A 33 3.04 3.18 -5.89
C LYS A 33 2.83 4.66 -6.22
N ALA A 34 1.65 5.00 -6.76
CA ALA A 34 1.30 6.40 -7.03
C ALA A 34 1.30 7.25 -5.76
N ALA A 35 0.82 6.73 -4.62
CA ALA A 35 0.88 7.43 -3.34
C ALA A 35 2.33 7.65 -2.86
N ALA A 36 3.22 6.69 -3.13
CA ALA A 36 4.65 6.80 -2.83
C ALA A 36 5.37 7.83 -3.70
N GLU A 37 4.99 7.94 -4.99
CA GLU A 37 5.59 8.88 -5.94
C GLU A 37 5.03 10.31 -5.80
N SER A 38 3.71 10.42 -5.59
CA SER A 38 2.99 11.70 -5.50
C SER A 38 3.14 12.34 -4.12
N GLY A 39 3.09 11.53 -3.04
CA GLY A 39 3.15 12.02 -1.67
C GLY A 39 1.95 12.88 -1.24
N THR A 40 0.91 13.00 -2.08
CA THR A 40 -0.28 13.80 -1.74
C THR A 40 -1.22 13.04 -0.82
N ASP A 41 -1.87 13.76 0.10
CA ASP A 41 -2.86 13.19 1.03
C ASP A 41 -4.00 12.46 0.30
N ARG A 42 -4.38 12.95 -0.89
CA ARG A 42 -5.43 12.34 -1.71
C ARG A 42 -5.04 10.94 -2.17
N ASP A 43 -3.83 10.77 -2.68
CA ASP A 43 -3.36 9.48 -3.19
C ASP A 43 -3.08 8.51 -2.03
N ILE A 44 -2.52 9.01 -0.93
CA ILE A 44 -2.34 8.26 0.32
C ILE A 44 -3.68 7.73 0.84
N ALA A 45 -4.71 8.58 0.94
CA ALA A 45 -6.03 8.18 1.40
C ALA A 45 -6.69 7.15 0.47
N LYS A 46 -6.56 7.34 -0.86
CA LYS A 46 -7.06 6.41 -1.87
C LYS A 46 -6.38 5.05 -1.76
N ALA A 47 -5.05 5.02 -1.67
CA ALA A 47 -4.27 3.80 -1.56
C ALA A 47 -4.60 3.04 -0.26
N ARG A 48 -4.69 3.76 0.88
CA ARG A 48 -5.11 3.17 2.17
C ARG A 48 -6.51 2.57 2.09
N LYS A 49 -7.46 3.24 1.45
CA LYS A 49 -8.83 2.73 1.27
C LYS A 49 -8.85 1.45 0.42
N LEU A 50 -8.07 1.40 -0.66
CA LEU A 50 -7.94 0.19 -1.48
C LEU A 50 -7.26 -0.94 -0.70
N PHE A 51 -6.20 -0.64 0.03
CA PHE A 51 -5.51 -1.60 0.88
C PHE A 51 -6.45 -2.22 1.92
N LEU A 52 -7.26 -1.41 2.62
CA LEU A 52 -8.22 -1.90 3.61
C LEU A 52 -9.35 -2.74 3.01
N LYS A 53 -9.68 -2.55 1.72
CA LYS A 53 -10.65 -3.38 0.99
C LYS A 53 -10.11 -4.75 0.61
N LEU A 54 -8.79 -4.97 0.67
CA LEU A 54 -8.19 -6.26 0.38
C LEU A 54 -8.60 -7.32 1.41
N LYS A 55 -8.54 -8.58 0.97
CA LYS A 55 -8.72 -9.73 1.85
C LYS A 55 -7.73 -9.63 3.02
N PRO A 56 -8.12 -9.99 4.24
CA PRO A 56 -7.23 -9.94 5.40
C PRO A 56 -5.92 -10.72 5.20
N GLY A 57 -5.95 -11.82 4.45
CA GLY A 57 -4.77 -12.62 4.10
C GLY A 57 -3.74 -11.82 3.30
N ASP A 58 -4.17 -11.15 2.22
CA ASP A 58 -3.28 -10.35 1.37
C ASP A 58 -2.68 -9.17 2.13
N ARG A 59 -3.46 -8.52 3.00
CA ARG A 59 -2.95 -7.44 3.87
C ARG A 59 -1.89 -7.94 4.84
N ARG A 60 -2.14 -9.06 5.51
CA ARG A 60 -1.19 -9.65 6.45
C ARG A 60 0.09 -10.08 5.74
N ALA A 61 -0.01 -10.76 4.60
CA ALA A 61 1.14 -11.15 3.81
C ALA A 61 1.99 -9.94 3.41
N ALA A 62 1.36 -8.85 2.94
CA ALA A 62 2.07 -7.63 2.59
C ALA A 62 2.76 -6.97 3.80
N LEU A 63 2.11 -6.96 4.97
CA LEU A 63 2.70 -6.42 6.21
C LEU A 63 3.83 -7.30 6.76
N THR A 64 3.72 -8.63 6.63
CA THR A 64 4.77 -9.57 7.04
C THR A 64 6.03 -9.36 6.21
N MET A 65 5.92 -9.18 4.89
CA MET A 65 7.07 -8.88 4.02
C MET A 65 7.77 -7.54 4.33
N LEU A 66 7.14 -6.65 5.10
CA LEU A 66 7.75 -5.38 5.53
C LEU A 66 8.45 -5.49 6.88
N SER A 67 8.18 -6.56 7.61
CA SER A 67 8.76 -6.83 8.93
C SER A 67 10.00 -7.73 8.84
N ASP A 68 10.33 -8.18 7.63
CA ASP A 68 11.50 -8.96 7.25
C ASP A 68 12.50 -8.04 6.52
#